data_AF-A0A7C5MG83-F1
#
_entry.id   AF-A0A7C5MG83-F1
#
_cell.length_a   1.000
_cell.length_b   1.000
_cell.length_c   1.000
_cell.angle_alpha   90.00
_cell.angle_beta   90.00
_cell.angle_gamma   90.00
#
_symmetry.space_group_name_H-M   'P 1'
#
loop_
_entity.id
_entity.type
_entity.pdbx_description
1 polymer ?
#
loop_
_entity_poly.entity_id
_entity_poly.type
_entity_poly.pdbx_seq_one_letter_code
_entity_poly.pdbx_strand_id
1 'polypeptide(L)'
;MEGYNTVVEYRGKKFMVQTQDKGPAFNYVESLIYLSGKLIASKRMPYTNQLDRPDLKDFIEQMVHDLHVEVLEEIVEGKYDKYL
;
A
#
# COMPACT_ATOMS: atom_id res chain seq x y z
N MET A 1 -4.56 -10.68 -9.11
CA MET A 1 -3.71 -9.56 -9.54
C MET A 1 -2.45 -9.58 -8.73
N GLU A 2 -1.32 -9.26 -9.35
CA GLU A 2 -0.06 -9.13 -8.64
C GLU A 2 -0.05 -7.76 -7.94
N GLY A 3 0.18 -7.77 -6.62
CA GLY A 3 0.39 -6.54 -5.86
C GLY A 3 1.76 -5.93 -6.16
N TYR A 4 2.05 -4.77 -5.57
CA TYR A 4 3.36 -4.13 -5.66
C TYR A 4 4.27 -4.54 -4.50
N ASN A 5 5.55 -4.70 -4.79
CA ASN A 5 6.61 -4.91 -3.79
C ASN A 5 7.79 -4.03 -4.15
N THR A 6 8.08 -3.03 -3.32
CA THR A 6 9.14 -2.03 -3.59
C THR A 6 10.01 -1.85 -2.36
N VAL A 7 11.32 -1.80 -2.57
CA VAL A 7 12.28 -1.36 -1.54
C VAL A 7 12.67 0.08 -1.84
N VAL A 8 12.48 0.97 -0.86
CA VAL A 8 12.84 2.38 -0.94
C VAL A 8 13.97 2.66 0.06
N GLU A 9 15.04 3.28 -0.41
CA GLU A 9 16.07 3.81 0.48
C GLU A 9 15.78 5.26 0.82
N TYR A 10 15.70 5.57 2.11
CA TYR A 10 15.43 6.91 2.61
C TYR A 10 16.22 7.14 3.90
N ARG A 11 17.00 8.23 3.95
CA ARG A 11 17.90 8.57 5.07
C ARG A 11 18.79 7.41 5.54
N GLY A 12 19.32 6.64 4.60
CA GLY A 12 20.22 5.50 4.88
C GLY A 12 19.51 4.28 5.50
N LYS A 13 18.18 4.27 5.55
CA LYS A 13 17.38 3.10 5.94
C LYS A 13 16.61 2.56 4.73
N LYS A 14 16.39 1.24 4.72
CA LYS A 14 15.62 0.55 3.67
C LYS A 14 14.22 0.25 4.19
N PHE A 15 13.23 0.89 3.58
CA PHE A 15 11.83 0.57 3.75
C PHE A 15 11.42 -0.45 2.70
N MET A 16 10.58 -1.40 3.07
CA MET A 16 9.93 -2.31 2.13
C MET A 16 8.42 -2.06 2.18
N VAL A 17 7.83 -1.83 1.02
CA VAL A 17 6.41 -1.54 0.85
C VAL A 17 5.79 -2.66 0.03
N GLN A 18 4.74 -3.27 0.57
CA GLN A 18 3.97 -4.30 -0.10
C GLN A 18 2.51 -3.90 -0.18
N THR A 19 1.93 -3.81 -1.37
CA THR A 19 0.56 -3.34 -1.57
C THR A 19 -0.26 -4.35 -2.36
N GLN A 20 -1.41 -4.77 -1.85
CA GLN A 20 -2.24 -5.79 -2.47
C GLN A 20 -3.74 -5.58 -2.19
N ASP A 21 -4.58 -6.09 -3.08
CA ASP A 21 -5.99 -6.32 -2.79
C ASP A 21 -6.14 -7.54 -1.85
N LYS A 22 -6.92 -7.41 -0.78
CA LYS A 22 -7.25 -8.52 0.12
C LYS A 22 -8.38 -9.40 -0.40
N GLY A 23 -9.04 -8.96 -1.46
CA GLY A 23 -10.06 -9.72 -2.18
C GLY A 23 -11.47 -9.60 -1.59
N PRO A 24 -12.44 -10.28 -2.21
CA PRO A 24 -13.88 -10.06 -1.97
C PRO A 24 -14.38 -10.39 -0.55
N ALA A 25 -13.64 -11.22 0.20
CA ALA A 25 -13.97 -11.51 1.59
C ALA A 25 -13.75 -10.30 2.52
N PHE A 26 -12.89 -9.37 2.11
CA PHE A 26 -12.44 -8.26 2.93
C PHE A 26 -12.78 -6.89 2.32
N ASN A 27 -12.82 -6.79 0.99
CA ASN A 27 -13.20 -5.58 0.25
C ASN A 27 -12.33 -4.34 0.55
N TYR A 28 -11.02 -4.54 0.70
CA TYR A 28 -10.05 -3.44 0.83
C TYR A 28 -8.70 -3.77 0.20
N VAL A 29 -8.02 -2.72 -0.24
CA VAL A 29 -6.60 -2.73 -0.58
C VAL A 29 -5.77 -2.40 0.65
N GLU A 30 -4.65 -3.08 0.85
CA GLU A 30 -3.74 -2.88 1.97
C GLU A 30 -2.32 -2.61 1.49
N SER A 31 -1.64 -1.66 2.12
CA SER A 31 -0.20 -1.46 2.02
C SER A 31 0.45 -1.73 3.37
N LEU A 32 1.52 -2.53 3.38
CA LEU A 32 2.31 -2.89 4.55
C LEU A 32 3.70 -2.28 4.41
N ILE A 33 4.16 -1.62 5.48
CA ILE A 33 5.42 -0.87 5.48
C ILE A 33 6.34 -1.47 6.52
N TYR A 34 7.46 -1.99 6.04
CA TYR A 34 8.48 -2.64 6.85
C TYR A 34 9.75 -1.80 6.91
N LEU A 35 10.39 -1.80 8.07
CA LEU A 35 11.72 -1.25 8.29
C LEU A 35 12.57 -2.33 8.96
N SER A 36 13.67 -2.73 8.33
CA SER A 36 14.55 -3.81 8.81
C SER A 36 13.78 -5.10 9.16
N GLY A 37 12.79 -5.47 8.34
CA GLY A 37 11.97 -6.67 8.54
C GLY A 37 10.84 -6.54 9.58
N LYS A 38 10.75 -5.42 10.31
CA LYS A 38 9.66 -5.15 11.25
C LYS A 38 8.55 -4.35 10.56
N LEU A 39 7.30 -4.79 10.70
CA LEU A 39 6.14 -4.00 10.30
C LEU A 39 6.04 -2.76 11.21
N ILE A 40 6.13 -1.57 10.62
CA ILE A 40 6.07 -0.31 11.37
C ILE A 40 4.74 0.43 11.19
N ALA A 41 4.08 0.20 10.05
CA ALA A 41 2.81 0.81 9.71
C ALA A 41 2.08 -0.02 8.64
N SER A 42 0.77 0.16 8.57
CA SER A 42 -0.06 -0.32 7.46
C SER A 42 -1.09 0.74 7.10
N LYS A 43 -1.54 0.71 5.85
CA LYS A 43 -2.58 1.60 5.33
C LYS A 43 -3.61 0.76 4.58
N ARG A 44 -4.89 1.05 4.79
CA ARG A 44 -6.00 0.31 4.20
C ARG A 44 -6.96 1.26 3.51
N MET A 45 -7.40 0.90 2.31
CA MET A 45 -8.41 1.61 1.55
C MET A 45 -9.58 0.67 1.22
N PRO A 46 -10.72 0.81 1.91
CA PRO A 46 -11.90 0.00 1.63
C PRO A 46 -12.57 0.42 0.32
N TYR A 47 -13.13 -0.55 -0.39
CA TYR A 47 -13.93 -0.35 -1.61
C TYR A 47 -15.33 -0.97 -1.52
N THR A 48 -15.83 -1.26 -0.30
CA THR A 48 -17.15 -1.88 -0.07
C THR A 48 -18.29 -1.13 -0.77
N ASN A 49 -18.20 0.20 -0.88
CA ASN A 49 -19.23 1.02 -1.52
C ASN A 49 -19.15 1.03 -3.06
N GLN A 50 -18.20 0.30 -3.64
CA GLN A 50 -17.89 0.31 -5.07
C GLN A 50 -18.09 -1.06 -5.73
N LEU A 51 -18.65 -2.03 -5.00
CA LEU A 51 -18.77 -3.42 -5.46
C LEU A 51 -19.68 -3.60 -6.69
N ASP A 52 -20.65 -2.70 -6.88
CA ASP A 52 -21.60 -2.77 -8.01
C ASP A 52 -21.03 -2.18 -9.31
N ARG A 53 -19.76 -1.77 -9.30
CA ARG A 53 -19.11 -1.18 -10.46
C ARG A 53 -18.92 -2.20 -11.58
N PRO A 54 -19.30 -1.87 -12.84
CA PRO A 54 -19.04 -2.76 -13.97
C PRO A 54 -17.54 -2.92 -14.26
N ASP A 55 -16.74 -1.93 -13.86
CA ASP A 55 -15.27 -1.86 -13.99
C ASP A 55 -14.55 -2.23 -12.68
N LEU A 56 -15.18 -2.99 -11.76
CA LEU A 56 -14.66 -3.25 -10.42
C LEU A 56 -13.20 -3.75 -10.42
N LYS A 57 -12.86 -4.66 -11.34
CA LYS A 57 -11.50 -5.20 -11.44
C LYS A 57 -10.49 -4.10 -11.72
N ASP A 58 -10.69 -3.33 -12.79
CA ASP A 58 -9.82 -2.23 -13.22
C ASP A 58 -9.73 -1.15 -12.14
N PHE A 59 -10.86 -0.86 -11.48
CA PHE A 59 -10.91 0.05 -10.33
C PHE A 59 -10.04 -0.43 -9.16
N ILE A 60 -10.09 -1.72 -8.80
CA ILE A 60 -9.22 -2.29 -7.76
C ILE A 60 -7.75 -2.24 -8.21
N GLU A 61 -7.42 -2.50 -9.49
CA GLU A 61 -6.03 -2.40 -9.97
C GLU A 61 -5.48 -0.99 -9.80
N GLN A 62 -6.29 0.02 -10.15
CA GLN A 62 -5.92 1.41 -9.95
C GLN A 62 -5.76 1.76 -8.46
N MET A 63 -6.66 1.29 -7.58
CA MET A 63 -6.52 1.51 -6.15
C MET A 63 -5.25 0.89 -5.56
N VAL A 64 -4.87 -0.31 -6.01
CA VAL A 64 -3.63 -0.98 -5.60
C VAL A 64 -2.41 -0.14 -6.02
N HIS A 65 -2.41 0.39 -7.24
CA HIS A 65 -1.37 1.28 -7.73
C HIS A 65 -1.29 2.59 -6.95
N ASP A 66 -2.43 3.28 -6.80
CA ASP A 66 -2.48 4.61 -6.18
C ASP A 66 -2.09 4.56 -4.71
N LEU A 67 -2.58 3.56 -3.97
CA LEU A 67 -2.16 3.36 -2.59
C LEU A 67 -0.66 3.04 -2.48
N HIS A 68 -0.11 2.32 -3.45
CA HIS A 68 1.33 2.03 -3.46
C HIS A 68 2.13 3.31 -3.64
N VAL A 69 1.84 4.09 -4.68
CA VAL A 69 2.50 5.37 -4.98
C VAL A 69 2.40 6.33 -3.80
N GLU A 70 1.20 6.48 -3.24
CA GLU A 70 0.97 7.34 -2.08
C GLU A 70 1.89 6.95 -0.92
N VAL A 71 2.01 5.66 -0.59
CA VAL A 71 2.89 5.21 0.50
C VAL A 71 4.38 5.47 0.21
N LEU A 72 4.82 5.37 -1.04
CA LEU A 72 6.19 5.73 -1.42
C LEU A 72 6.44 7.24 -1.21
N GLU A 73 5.49 8.08 -1.60
CA GLU A 73 5.52 9.54 -1.37
C GLU A 73 5.59 9.87 0.13
N GLU A 74 4.76 9.22 0.94
CA GLU A 74 4.76 9.41 2.40
C GLU A 74 6.12 9.06 3.05
N ILE A 75 6.83 8.07 2.51
CA ILE A 75 8.19 7.71 2.98
C ILE A 75 9.17 8.84 2.66
N VAL A 76 9.19 9.34 1.42
CA VAL A 76 10.13 10.40 1.03
C VAL A 76 9.80 11.76 1.63
N GLU A 77 8.53 12.01 1.97
CA GLU A 77 8.07 13.17 2.76
C GLU A 77 8.42 13.06 4.25
N GLY A 78 8.94 11.92 4.70
CA GLY A 78 9.37 11.71 6.09
C GLY A 78 8.24 11.42 7.08
N LYS A 79 7.04 11.03 6.62
CA LYS A 79 5.93 10.66 7.53
C LYS A 79 6.29 9.51 8.48
N TYR A 80 7.28 8.70 8.12
CA TYR A 80 7.78 7.56 8.90
C TYR A 80 9.10 7.84 9.63
N ASP A 81 9.56 9.10 9.69
CA ASP A 81 10.82 9.50 10.35
C ASP A 81 10.91 9.05 11.81
N LYS A 82 9.79 8.99 12.52
CA LYS A 82 9.73 8.58 13.94
C LYS A 82 10.19 7.13 14.20
N TYR A 83 10.39 6.33 13.15
CA TYR A 83 10.85 4.94 13.24
C TYR A 83 12.34 4.76 12.88
N LEU A 84 13.03 5.82 12.44
CA LEU A 84 14.42 5.77 11.98
C LEU A 84 15.44 5.59 13.10
#